data_AF-A0A9D7X680-F1
#
_entry.id   AF-A0A9D7X680-F1
#
_cell.length_a   1.000
_cell.length_b   1.000
_cell.length_c   1.000
_cell.angle_alpha   90.00
_cell.angle_beta   90.00
_cell.angle_gamma   90.00
#
_symmetry.space_group_name_H-M   'P 1'
#
loop_
_entity.id
_entity.type
_entity.pdbx_description
1 polymer ?
#
loop_
_entity_poly.entity_id
_entity_poly.type
_entity_poly.pdbx_seq_one_letter_code
_entity_poly.pdbx_strand_id
1 'polypeptide(L)'
;MYSTVGDLLKWDRILYTDKLVPKATMEEAYTPGVLNNGDTTDYGFGWHLERSPAGGRVVSRSGGWLSFSTFIYRAIDEDKCFVVLMNNSSKYFWPIVEGVKNILYDSMYALPALSIREVLAKDIAENDVEHAIALYRRLKAERASEFHITEGALNILGYELLWAGRVDDAVEILKLTMEEYPNSANTYDSYGDALLAKGDSVNALVNFKKAFAMDATMTVTKEKIDGIEAGAPQGK
;
A
#
# COMPACT_ATOMS: atom_id res chain seq x y z
N MET A 1 -20.03 -11.66 -11.48
CA MET A 1 -21.29 -11.33 -10.79
C MET A 1 -21.15 -9.89 -10.29
N TYR A 2 -22.19 -9.07 -10.45
CA TYR A 2 -22.25 -7.73 -9.85
C TYR A 2 -23.33 -7.74 -8.77
N SER A 3 -23.09 -7.04 -7.67
CA SER A 3 -23.99 -7.01 -6.52
C SER A 3 -23.75 -5.72 -5.72
N THR A 4 -24.61 -5.47 -4.72
CA THR A 4 -24.47 -4.37 -3.76
C THR A 4 -24.31 -4.92 -2.34
N VAL A 5 -23.86 -4.08 -1.40
CA VAL A 5 -23.83 -4.47 0.02
C VAL A 5 -25.22 -4.83 0.56
N GLY A 6 -26.27 -4.18 0.07
CA GLY A 6 -27.65 -4.48 0.44
C GLY A 6 -28.14 -5.84 -0.09
N ASP A 7 -27.75 -6.19 -1.31
CA ASP A 7 -28.08 -7.49 -1.90
C ASP A 7 -27.31 -8.63 -1.20
N LEU A 8 -26.03 -8.42 -0.89
CA LEU A 8 -25.23 -9.39 -0.14
C LEU A 8 -25.70 -9.55 1.30
N LEU A 9 -26.22 -8.49 1.93
CA LEU A 9 -26.87 -8.62 3.23
C LEU A 9 -28.15 -9.47 3.12
N LYS A 10 -29.03 -9.21 2.14
CA LYS A 10 -30.23 -10.05 1.92
C LYS A 10 -29.85 -11.51 1.66
N TRP A 11 -28.80 -11.74 0.87
CA TRP A 11 -28.27 -13.07 0.61
C TRP A 11 -27.77 -13.75 1.89
N ASP A 12 -27.02 -13.04 2.72
CA ASP A 12 -26.62 -13.55 4.03
C ASP A 12 -27.82 -13.88 4.93
N ARG A 13 -28.83 -12.98 5.00
CA ARG A 13 -30.04 -13.20 5.80
C ARG A 13 -30.85 -14.41 5.35
N ILE A 14 -31.00 -14.66 4.04
CA ILE A 14 -31.80 -15.78 3.56
C ILE A 14 -31.16 -17.14 3.87
N LEU A 15 -29.83 -17.20 4.04
CA LEU A 15 -29.09 -18.43 4.38
C LEU A 15 -29.31 -18.91 5.82
N TYR A 16 -29.86 -18.08 6.71
CA TYR A 16 -30.30 -18.53 8.04
C TYR A 16 -31.66 -19.27 8.00
N THR A 17 -32.30 -19.29 6.83
CA THR A 17 -33.62 -19.89 6.62
C THR A 17 -33.51 -21.07 5.66
N ASP A 18 -34.54 -21.92 5.64
CA ASP A 18 -34.64 -23.04 4.69
C ASP A 18 -35.26 -22.64 3.33
N LYS A 19 -35.44 -21.34 3.06
CA LYS A 19 -36.15 -20.87 1.86
C LYS A 19 -35.33 -20.97 0.57
N LEU A 20 -34.02 -20.74 0.66
CA LEU A 20 -33.11 -20.78 -0.51
C LEU A 20 -32.40 -22.12 -0.60
N VAL A 21 -31.83 -22.57 0.52
CA VAL A 21 -31.08 -23.82 0.65
C VAL A 21 -31.45 -24.44 2.01
N PRO A 22 -31.68 -25.76 2.11
CA PRO A 22 -31.93 -26.40 3.40
C PRO A 22 -30.77 -26.19 4.37
N LYS A 23 -31.07 -25.98 5.66
CA LYS A 23 -30.06 -25.81 6.71
C LYS A 23 -29.05 -26.95 6.74
N ALA A 24 -29.50 -28.20 6.55
CA ALA A 24 -28.62 -29.36 6.51
C ALA A 24 -27.52 -29.24 5.43
N THR A 25 -27.87 -28.71 4.25
CA THR A 25 -26.91 -28.46 3.17
C THR A 25 -25.98 -27.29 3.49
N MET A 26 -26.45 -26.26 4.20
CA MET A 26 -25.58 -25.18 4.65
C MET A 26 -24.60 -25.63 5.75
N GLU A 27 -25.02 -26.49 6.67
CA GLU A 27 -24.12 -27.10 7.65
C GLU A 27 -23.04 -27.96 6.99
N GLU A 28 -23.38 -28.69 5.93
CA GLU A 28 -22.39 -29.38 5.10
C GLU A 28 -21.41 -28.39 4.45
N ALA A 29 -21.92 -27.27 3.92
CA ALA A 29 -21.07 -26.23 3.33
C ALA A 29 -20.12 -25.56 4.33
N TYR A 30 -20.46 -25.58 5.62
CA TYR A 30 -19.64 -25.02 6.70
C TYR A 30 -18.74 -26.05 7.38
N THR A 31 -18.75 -27.30 6.93
CA THR A 31 -17.92 -28.36 7.48
C THR A 31 -16.53 -28.33 6.85
N PRO A 32 -15.45 -28.42 7.64
CA PRO A 32 -14.08 -28.60 7.14
C PRO A 32 -13.95 -29.79 6.19
N GLY A 33 -13.25 -29.59 5.08
CA GLY A 33 -12.79 -30.69 4.25
C GLY A 33 -11.78 -31.57 4.99
N VAL A 34 -11.80 -32.88 4.70
CA VAL A 34 -10.81 -33.83 5.22
C VAL A 34 -9.89 -34.25 4.09
N LEU A 35 -8.59 -34.12 4.30
CA LEU A 35 -7.54 -34.50 3.35
C LEU A 35 -7.31 -36.02 3.37
N ASN A 36 -6.63 -36.54 2.33
CA ASN A 36 -6.32 -37.96 2.22
C ASN A 36 -5.45 -38.51 3.37
N ASN A 37 -4.77 -37.63 4.12
CA ASN A 37 -3.96 -37.99 5.28
C ASN A 37 -4.75 -37.93 6.62
N GLY A 38 -6.04 -37.56 6.60
CA GLY A 38 -6.90 -37.43 7.77
C GLY A 38 -6.93 -36.03 8.40
N ASP A 39 -6.10 -35.09 7.94
CA ASP A 39 -6.10 -33.71 8.45
C ASP A 39 -7.33 -32.94 7.97
N THR A 40 -7.75 -31.96 8.76
CA THR A 40 -8.86 -31.05 8.41
C THR A 40 -8.34 -29.75 7.80
N THR A 41 -9.11 -29.18 6.87
CA THR A 41 -8.84 -27.86 6.28
C THR A 41 -9.53 -26.74 7.05
N ASP A 42 -9.15 -25.50 6.76
CA ASP A 42 -9.88 -24.29 7.15
C ASP A 42 -10.92 -23.89 6.07
N TYR A 43 -11.42 -24.86 5.29
CA TYR A 43 -12.24 -24.58 4.11
C TYR A 43 -13.40 -25.58 3.95
N GLY A 44 -14.60 -25.04 3.77
CA GLY A 44 -15.81 -25.80 3.43
C GLY A 44 -16.22 -25.59 1.96
N PHE A 45 -17.47 -25.85 1.60
CA PHE A 45 -17.94 -25.64 0.22
C PHE A 45 -18.08 -24.14 -0.11
N GLY A 46 -16.98 -23.53 -0.53
CA GLY A 46 -16.93 -22.12 -0.97
C GLY A 46 -16.67 -21.11 0.14
N TRP A 47 -16.31 -21.56 1.34
CA TRP A 47 -16.15 -20.74 2.54
C TRP A 47 -14.81 -21.01 3.23
N HIS A 48 -14.12 -19.96 3.62
CA HIS A 48 -13.11 -20.05 4.67
C HIS A 48 -13.82 -20.19 6.02
N LEU A 49 -13.25 -21.03 6.88
CA LEU A 49 -13.80 -21.39 8.18
C LEU A 49 -12.87 -20.86 9.27
N GLU A 50 -13.39 -19.96 10.09
CA GLU A 50 -12.64 -19.27 11.12
C GLU A 50 -13.41 -19.28 12.45
N ARG A 51 -12.78 -18.76 13.50
CA ARG A 51 -13.43 -18.48 14.79
C ARG A 51 -13.40 -17.00 15.07
N SER A 52 -14.51 -16.48 15.56
CA SER A 52 -14.56 -15.11 16.06
C SER A 52 -13.73 -14.96 17.34
N PRO A 53 -13.44 -13.71 17.77
CA PRO A 53 -12.87 -13.47 19.10
C PRO A 53 -13.71 -14.06 20.25
N ALA A 54 -15.02 -14.21 20.07
CA ALA A 54 -15.92 -14.83 21.04
C ALA A 54 -15.99 -16.37 20.92
N GLY A 55 -15.28 -16.97 19.96
CA GLY A 55 -15.25 -18.43 19.72
C GLY A 55 -16.37 -18.98 18.83
N GLY A 56 -17.28 -18.12 18.35
CA GLY A 56 -18.34 -18.48 17.42
C GLY A 56 -17.81 -18.88 16.05
N ARG A 57 -18.59 -19.68 15.31
CA ARG A 57 -18.25 -20.04 13.93
C ARG A 57 -18.31 -18.82 13.03
N VAL A 58 -17.29 -18.69 12.20
CA VAL A 58 -17.20 -17.67 11.16
C VAL A 58 -17.04 -18.37 9.82
N VAL A 59 -17.83 -17.92 8.85
CA VAL A 59 -17.64 -18.29 7.45
C VAL A 59 -17.39 -17.02 6.64
N SER A 60 -16.31 -17.01 5.86
CA SER A 60 -15.88 -15.84 5.12
C SER A 60 -15.50 -16.19 3.68
N ARG A 61 -15.55 -15.19 2.80
CA ARG A 61 -15.03 -15.36 1.45
C ARG A 61 -14.51 -14.05 0.88
N SER A 62 -13.31 -14.11 0.33
CA SER A 62 -12.73 -13.04 -0.48
C SER A 62 -12.95 -13.29 -1.98
N GLY A 63 -12.90 -12.21 -2.76
CA GLY A 63 -12.96 -12.24 -4.21
C GLY A 63 -12.10 -11.13 -4.81
N GLY A 64 -11.54 -11.39 -5.98
CA GLY A 64 -10.67 -10.46 -6.68
C GLY A 64 -10.78 -10.61 -8.20
N TRP A 65 -11.06 -9.53 -8.92
CA TRP A 65 -11.09 -9.52 -10.38
C TRP A 65 -10.92 -8.10 -10.93
N LEU A 66 -10.03 -7.88 -11.90
CA LEU A 66 -9.81 -6.59 -12.60
C LEU A 66 -9.89 -5.35 -11.68
N SER A 67 -9.03 -5.32 -10.65
CA SER A 67 -8.99 -4.25 -9.64
C SER A 67 -10.19 -4.15 -8.72
N PHE A 68 -11.16 -5.07 -8.74
CA PHE A 68 -12.17 -5.17 -7.69
C PHE A 68 -11.70 -6.13 -6.61
N SER A 69 -11.90 -5.76 -5.35
CA SER A 69 -11.65 -6.62 -4.19
C SER A 69 -12.91 -6.68 -3.33
N THR A 70 -13.32 -7.89 -2.97
CA THR A 70 -14.56 -8.12 -2.22
C THR A 70 -14.32 -9.02 -1.02
N PHE A 71 -15.01 -8.77 0.08
CA PHE A 71 -15.01 -9.64 1.24
C PHE A 71 -16.40 -9.71 1.85
N ILE A 72 -16.81 -10.91 2.27
CA ILE A 72 -17.94 -11.08 3.19
C ILE A 72 -17.48 -11.88 4.40
N TYR A 73 -17.87 -11.38 5.57
CA TYR A 73 -17.63 -12.01 6.87
C TYR A 73 -18.97 -12.32 7.52
N ARG A 74 -19.16 -13.55 7.99
CA ARG A 74 -20.42 -13.99 8.61
C ARG A 74 -20.10 -14.77 9.88
N ALA A 75 -20.30 -14.18 11.06
CA ALA A 75 -20.24 -14.88 12.32
C ALA A 75 -21.62 -15.47 12.61
N ILE A 76 -21.82 -16.71 12.15
CA ILE A 76 -23.14 -17.33 12.04
C ILE A 76 -23.77 -17.69 13.39
N ASP A 77 -22.96 -17.88 14.42
CA ASP A 77 -23.44 -18.15 15.78
C ASP A 77 -23.73 -16.86 16.57
N GLU A 78 -23.39 -15.69 16.02
CA GLU A 78 -23.46 -14.39 16.72
C GLU A 78 -24.38 -13.37 16.03
N ASP A 79 -25.00 -13.76 14.92
CA ASP A 79 -25.81 -12.87 14.07
C ASP A 79 -25.08 -11.58 13.63
N LYS A 80 -23.78 -11.68 13.34
CA LYS A 80 -22.96 -10.56 12.86
C LYS A 80 -22.48 -10.78 11.43
N CYS A 81 -22.53 -9.72 10.62
CA CYS A 81 -22.12 -9.75 9.23
C CYS A 81 -21.54 -8.40 8.81
N PHE A 82 -20.49 -8.41 8.01
CA PHE A 82 -20.07 -7.24 7.27
C PHE A 82 -19.62 -7.61 5.86
N VAL A 83 -19.73 -6.64 4.96
CA VAL A 83 -19.40 -6.76 3.54
C VAL A 83 -18.49 -5.60 3.16
N VAL A 84 -17.38 -5.91 2.47
CA VAL A 84 -16.48 -4.91 1.89
C VAL A 84 -16.48 -5.09 0.38
N LEU A 85 -16.79 -4.02 -0.36
CA LEU A 85 -16.70 -3.95 -1.82
C LEU A 85 -15.80 -2.78 -2.19
N MET A 86 -14.69 -3.06 -2.85
CA MET A 86 -13.72 -2.05 -3.30
C MET A 86 -13.59 -2.10 -4.82
N ASN A 87 -13.52 -0.92 -5.44
CA ASN A 87 -13.29 -0.72 -6.86
C ASN A 87 -11.79 -0.50 -7.19
N ASN A 88 -10.91 -0.86 -6.25
CA ASN A 88 -9.47 -0.91 -6.46
C ASN A 88 -8.88 -2.15 -5.75
N SER A 89 -7.70 -2.60 -6.19
CA SER A 89 -6.89 -3.61 -5.49
C SER A 89 -5.84 -2.94 -4.63
N SER A 90 -6.30 -2.02 -3.79
CA SER A 90 -5.46 -1.25 -2.89
C SER A 90 -4.83 -2.14 -1.81
N LYS A 91 -3.59 -1.81 -1.43
CA LYS A 91 -2.91 -2.36 -0.23
C LYS A 91 -3.70 -2.16 1.08
N TYR A 92 -4.68 -1.25 1.09
CA TYR A 92 -5.52 -0.95 2.23
C TYR A 92 -6.66 -1.95 2.45
N PHE A 93 -6.91 -2.88 1.51
CA PHE A 93 -8.02 -3.82 1.59
C PHE A 93 -8.04 -4.62 2.90
N TRP A 94 -6.95 -5.34 3.22
CA TRP A 94 -6.89 -6.13 4.45
C TRP A 94 -6.87 -5.30 5.74
N PRO A 95 -6.10 -4.20 5.83
CA PRO A 95 -6.23 -3.26 6.94
C PRO A 95 -7.66 -2.76 7.19
N ILE A 96 -8.43 -2.49 6.13
CA ILE A 96 -9.85 -2.10 6.26
C ILE A 96 -10.69 -3.25 6.78
N VAL A 97 -10.54 -4.46 6.23
CA VAL A 97 -11.27 -5.66 6.69
C VAL A 97 -11.02 -5.91 8.19
N GLU A 98 -9.77 -5.85 8.63
CA GLU A 98 -9.41 -6.01 10.04
C GLU A 98 -9.94 -4.87 10.90
N GLY A 99 -9.87 -3.63 10.44
CA GLY A 99 -10.44 -2.48 11.15
C GLY A 99 -11.94 -2.61 11.37
N VAL A 100 -12.70 -3.00 10.34
CA VAL A 100 -14.15 -3.23 10.43
C VAL A 100 -14.46 -4.40 11.37
N LYS A 101 -13.68 -5.49 11.28
CA LYS A 101 -13.82 -6.62 12.21
C LYS A 101 -13.58 -6.17 13.66
N ASN A 102 -12.53 -5.39 13.92
CA ASN A 102 -12.24 -4.91 15.27
C ASN A 102 -13.35 -3.99 15.80
N ILE A 103 -13.89 -3.08 14.97
CA ILE A 103 -15.05 -2.26 15.34
C ILE A 103 -16.27 -3.13 15.69
N LEU A 104 -16.55 -4.17 14.89
CA LEU A 104 -17.67 -5.09 15.11
C LEU A 104 -17.58 -5.88 16.44
N TYR A 105 -16.37 -6.04 16.98
CA TYR A 105 -16.09 -6.73 18.23
C TYR A 105 -15.58 -5.80 19.34
N ASP A 106 -15.86 -4.50 19.26
CA ASP A 106 -15.47 -3.49 20.26
C ASP A 106 -13.98 -3.55 20.65
N SER A 107 -13.14 -3.93 19.69
CA SER A 107 -11.70 -4.08 19.84
C SER A 107 -10.96 -2.86 19.29
N MET A 108 -9.74 -2.62 19.80
CA MET A 108 -8.89 -1.54 19.31
C MET A 108 -8.60 -1.70 17.81
N TYR A 109 -8.67 -0.61 17.06
CA TYR A 109 -8.36 -0.58 15.63
C TYR A 109 -7.42 0.58 15.32
N ALA A 110 -6.71 0.45 14.20
CA ALA A 110 -5.90 1.52 13.63
C ALA A 110 -6.41 1.84 12.23
N LEU A 111 -6.50 3.12 11.91
CA LEU A 111 -6.76 3.52 10.53
C LEU A 111 -5.53 3.17 9.67
N PRO A 112 -5.72 2.69 8.43
CA PRO A 112 -4.59 2.43 7.54
C PRO A 112 -3.82 3.72 7.25
N ALA A 113 -2.50 3.67 7.43
CA ALA A 113 -1.65 4.83 7.18
C ALA A 113 -1.68 5.25 5.70
N LEU A 114 -2.01 6.51 5.43
CA LEU A 114 -2.08 7.06 4.09
C LEU A 114 -0.69 7.16 3.45
N SER A 115 -0.62 7.03 2.13
CA SER A 115 0.65 7.14 1.41
C SER A 115 1.06 8.61 1.32
N ILE A 116 2.15 9.01 2.00
CA ILE A 116 2.63 10.39 1.90
C ILE A 116 2.95 10.75 0.45
N ARG A 117 3.51 9.80 -0.28
CA ARG A 117 3.81 9.89 -1.71
C ARG A 117 2.57 10.25 -2.55
N GLU A 118 1.43 9.60 -2.31
CA GLU A 118 0.19 9.88 -3.08
C GLU A 118 -0.38 11.26 -2.73
N VAL A 119 -0.31 11.63 -1.44
CA VAL A 119 -0.74 12.95 -0.96
C VAL A 119 0.09 14.06 -1.60
N LEU A 120 1.42 13.92 -1.59
CA LEU A 120 2.31 14.90 -2.20
C LEU A 120 2.17 14.91 -3.71
N ALA A 121 2.13 13.76 -4.39
CA ALA A 121 1.93 13.70 -5.84
C ALA A 121 0.66 14.45 -6.28
N LYS A 122 -0.43 14.26 -5.55
CA LYS A 122 -1.70 14.95 -5.79
C LYS A 122 -1.56 16.46 -5.58
N ASP A 123 -0.95 16.87 -4.47
CA ASP A 123 -0.79 18.28 -4.14
C ASP A 123 0.14 19.01 -5.12
N ILE A 124 1.19 18.36 -5.61
CA ILE A 124 2.09 18.87 -6.68
C ILE A 124 1.36 19.01 -8.03
N ALA A 125 0.30 18.23 -8.27
CA ALA A 125 -0.51 18.31 -9.48
C ALA A 125 -1.61 19.37 -9.40
N GLU A 126 -2.18 19.60 -8.22
CA GLU A 126 -3.22 20.60 -7.98
C GLU A 126 -2.65 22.00 -7.69
N ASN A 127 -1.45 22.05 -7.10
CA ASN A 127 -0.74 23.25 -6.69
C ASN A 127 0.68 23.23 -7.30
N ASP A 128 1.71 23.21 -6.46
CA ASP A 128 3.11 23.18 -6.85
C ASP A 128 3.97 22.41 -5.82
N VAL A 129 5.25 22.20 -6.14
CA VAL A 129 6.17 21.46 -5.26
C VAL A 129 6.47 22.19 -3.94
N GLU A 130 6.46 23.52 -3.93
CA GLU A 130 6.71 24.30 -2.72
C GLU A 130 5.58 24.10 -1.71
N HIS A 131 4.33 24.15 -2.19
CA HIS A 131 3.14 23.87 -1.40
C HIS A 131 3.16 22.43 -0.86
N ALA A 132 3.56 21.46 -1.70
CA ALA A 132 3.66 20.06 -1.27
C ALA A 132 4.73 19.84 -0.20
N ILE A 133 5.88 20.50 -0.29
CA ILE A 133 6.93 20.43 0.75
C ILE A 133 6.45 21.07 2.06
N ALA A 134 5.74 22.20 1.99
CA ALA A 134 5.13 22.81 3.17
C ALA A 134 4.06 21.89 3.80
N LEU A 135 3.23 21.25 2.98
CA LEU A 135 2.26 20.25 3.39
C LEU A 135 2.93 19.05 4.06
N TYR A 136 4.00 18.49 3.46
CA TYR A 136 4.79 17.40 4.02
C TYR A 136 5.26 17.73 5.44
N ARG A 137 5.91 18.90 5.62
CA ARG A 137 6.45 19.32 6.91
C ARG A 137 5.36 19.46 7.97
N ARG A 138 4.20 20.02 7.61
CA ARG A 138 3.04 20.13 8.50
C ARG A 138 2.50 18.75 8.89
N LEU A 139 2.25 17.88 7.91
CA LEU A 139 1.72 16.53 8.16
C LEU A 139 2.66 15.68 9.01
N LYS A 140 3.97 15.77 8.76
CA LYS A 140 4.99 15.11 9.58
C LYS A 140 5.00 15.64 11.02
N ALA A 141 4.85 16.95 11.23
CA ALA A 141 4.86 17.54 12.57
C ALA A 141 3.60 17.19 13.39
N GLU A 142 2.42 17.18 12.74
CA GLU A 142 1.14 17.13 13.44
C GLU A 142 0.49 15.73 13.43
N ARG A 143 0.74 14.94 12.39
CA ARG A 143 -0.05 13.75 12.05
C ARG A 143 0.80 12.59 11.52
N ALA A 144 2.08 12.49 11.88
CA ALA A 144 3.02 11.50 11.33
C ALA A 144 2.51 10.05 11.40
N SER A 145 1.83 9.66 12.48
CA SER A 145 1.30 8.30 12.67
C SER A 145 0.20 7.93 11.67
N GLU A 146 -0.41 8.90 11.01
CA GLU A 146 -1.46 8.69 10.00
C GLU A 146 -0.88 8.44 8.60
N PHE A 147 0.44 8.59 8.41
CA PHE A 147 1.07 8.49 7.10
C PHE A 147 2.22 7.50 7.08
N HIS A 148 2.34 6.76 5.98
CA HIS A 148 3.52 5.97 5.68
C HIS A 148 4.61 6.87 5.10
N ILE A 149 5.44 7.45 5.98
CA ILE A 149 6.57 8.32 5.63
C ILE A 149 7.86 7.51 5.66
N THR A 150 8.43 7.26 4.48
CA THR A 150 9.68 6.52 4.30
C THR A 150 10.55 7.15 3.23
N GLU A 151 11.86 6.90 3.31
CA GLU A 151 12.81 7.31 2.26
C GLU A 151 12.33 6.81 0.89
N GLY A 152 11.98 5.53 0.80
CA GLY A 152 11.49 4.95 -0.45
C GLY A 152 10.25 5.65 -1.00
N ALA A 153 9.30 6.06 -0.15
CA ALA A 153 8.10 6.76 -0.61
C ALA A 153 8.44 8.11 -1.27
N LEU A 154 9.32 8.90 -0.65
CA LEU A 154 9.75 10.20 -1.19
C LEU A 154 10.67 10.02 -2.41
N ASN A 155 11.57 9.03 -2.37
CA ASN A 155 12.49 8.75 -3.47
C ASN A 155 11.75 8.33 -4.74
N ILE A 156 10.76 7.43 -4.62
CA ILE A 156 9.91 7.02 -5.75
C ILE A 156 9.15 8.22 -6.32
N LEU A 157 8.63 9.12 -5.47
CA LEU A 157 7.98 10.34 -5.96
C LEU A 157 8.94 11.21 -6.80
N GLY A 158 10.16 11.38 -6.32
CA GLY A 158 11.22 12.09 -7.05
C GLY A 158 11.48 11.52 -8.44
N TYR A 159 11.69 10.20 -8.54
CA TYR A 159 11.92 9.54 -9.83
C TYR A 159 10.69 9.57 -10.76
N GLU A 160 9.47 9.47 -10.23
CA GLU A 160 8.28 9.63 -11.06
C GLU A 160 8.15 11.03 -11.66
N LEU A 161 8.52 12.07 -10.90
CA LEU A 161 8.59 13.43 -11.43
C LEU A 161 9.68 13.54 -12.51
N LEU A 162 10.85 12.91 -12.33
CA LEU A 162 11.89 12.86 -13.37
C LEU A 162 11.39 12.19 -14.65
N TRP A 163 10.77 11.01 -14.54
CA TRP A 163 10.25 10.29 -15.71
C TRP A 163 9.09 11.03 -16.39
N ALA A 164 8.34 11.83 -15.65
CA ALA A 164 7.32 12.73 -16.18
C ALA A 164 7.91 14.02 -16.82
N GLY A 165 9.23 14.21 -16.80
CA GLY A 165 9.90 15.41 -17.30
C GLY A 165 9.76 16.64 -16.39
N ARG A 166 9.19 16.48 -15.20
CA ARG A 166 9.05 17.52 -14.17
C ARG A 166 10.36 17.65 -13.37
N VAL A 167 11.43 18.00 -14.07
CA VAL A 167 12.80 17.96 -13.54
C VAL A 167 12.97 18.88 -12.32
N ASP A 168 12.47 20.12 -12.38
CA ASP A 168 12.59 21.06 -11.26
C ASP A 168 11.87 20.57 -10.00
N ASP A 169 10.67 20.00 -10.13
CA ASP A 169 9.94 19.44 -8.99
C ASP A 169 10.66 18.21 -8.41
N ALA A 170 11.23 17.37 -9.27
CA ALA A 170 11.98 16.21 -8.84
C ALA A 170 13.23 16.58 -8.04
N VAL A 171 13.94 17.63 -8.46
CA VAL A 171 15.11 18.17 -7.73
C VAL A 171 14.72 18.57 -6.31
N GLU A 172 13.60 19.27 -6.13
CA GLU A 172 13.14 19.68 -4.81
C GLU A 172 12.69 18.50 -3.93
N ILE A 173 11.98 17.52 -4.50
CA ILE A 173 11.56 16.31 -3.75
C ILE A 173 12.75 15.42 -3.38
N LEU A 174 13.72 15.23 -4.27
CA LEU A 174 14.90 14.40 -3.98
C LEU A 174 15.88 15.11 -3.04
N LYS A 175 15.94 16.44 -3.08
CA LYS A 175 16.60 17.25 -2.06
C LYS A 175 15.94 17.08 -0.69
N LEU A 176 14.62 17.21 -0.61
CA LEU A 176 13.88 16.93 0.63
C LEU A 176 14.17 15.52 1.15
N THR A 177 14.19 14.52 0.25
CA THR A 177 14.48 13.13 0.61
C THR A 177 15.87 12.98 1.24
N MET A 178 16.89 13.63 0.67
CA MET A 178 18.25 13.68 1.22
C MET A 178 18.33 14.41 2.57
N GLU A 179 17.63 15.53 2.73
CA GLU A 179 17.57 16.27 3.99
C GLU A 179 16.92 15.46 5.12
N GLU A 180 15.92 14.65 4.78
CA GLU A 180 15.16 13.82 5.71
C GLU A 180 15.89 12.50 6.07
N TYR A 181 16.71 11.98 5.16
CA TYR A 181 17.44 10.73 5.32
C TYR A 181 18.96 10.91 5.05
N PRO A 182 19.65 11.82 5.78
CA PRO A 182 21.02 12.24 5.46
C PRO A 182 22.08 11.14 5.67
N ASN A 183 21.69 10.01 6.26
CA ASN A 183 22.56 8.86 6.51
C ASN A 183 22.42 7.75 5.45
N SER A 184 21.57 7.94 4.43
CA SER A 184 21.40 6.98 3.34
C SER A 184 22.16 7.45 2.09
N ALA A 185 23.14 6.64 1.66
CA ALA A 185 23.92 6.89 0.44
C ALA A 185 23.01 7.01 -0.80
N ASN A 186 21.93 6.23 -0.83
CA ASN A 186 20.94 6.22 -1.91
C ASN A 186 20.27 7.60 -2.10
N THR A 187 20.07 8.39 -1.04
CA THR A 187 19.45 9.72 -1.18
C THR A 187 20.36 10.74 -1.88
N TYR A 188 21.67 10.68 -1.62
CA TYR A 188 22.64 11.52 -2.33
C TYR A 188 22.77 11.10 -3.79
N ASP A 189 22.79 9.80 -4.09
CA ASP A 189 22.79 9.32 -5.48
C ASP A 189 21.53 9.78 -6.21
N SER A 190 20.36 9.62 -5.60
CA SER A 190 19.08 10.02 -6.21
C SER A 190 18.98 11.53 -6.42
N TYR A 191 19.44 12.36 -5.47
CA TYR A 191 19.52 13.80 -5.67
C TYR A 191 20.54 14.18 -6.76
N GLY A 192 21.66 13.46 -6.84
CA GLY A 192 22.64 13.58 -7.92
C GLY A 192 22.01 13.32 -9.30
N ASP A 193 21.17 12.29 -9.44
CA ASP A 193 20.44 11.99 -10.68
C ASP A 193 19.54 13.15 -11.11
N ALA A 194 18.80 13.75 -10.17
CA ALA A 194 17.94 14.87 -10.48
C ALA A 194 18.72 16.13 -10.91
N LEU A 195 19.83 16.42 -10.23
CA LEU A 195 20.73 17.51 -10.59
C LEU A 195 21.34 17.30 -11.98
N LEU A 196 21.75 16.07 -12.28
CA LEU A 196 22.28 15.71 -13.59
C LEU A 196 21.22 15.90 -14.67
N ALA A 197 19.98 15.46 -14.44
CA ALA A 197 18.85 15.68 -15.34
C ALA A 197 18.53 17.17 -15.56
N LYS A 198 18.78 18.02 -14.55
CA LYS A 198 18.69 19.49 -14.64
C LYS A 198 19.86 20.14 -15.39
N GLY A 199 20.90 19.37 -15.72
CA GLY A 199 22.13 19.85 -16.36
C GLY A 199 23.18 20.38 -15.37
N ASP A 200 22.95 20.23 -14.06
CA ASP A 200 23.90 20.62 -13.01
C ASP A 200 24.88 19.48 -12.69
N SER A 201 25.71 19.14 -13.67
CA SER A 201 26.72 18.08 -13.55
C SER A 201 27.73 18.34 -12.42
N VAL A 202 27.95 19.61 -12.04
CA VAL A 202 28.89 19.98 -10.97
C VAL A 202 28.34 19.53 -9.63
N ASN A 203 27.11 19.92 -9.28
CA ASN A 203 26.52 19.50 -8.00
C ASN A 203 26.10 18.02 -8.02
N ALA A 204 25.76 17.46 -9.19
CA ALA A 204 25.54 16.02 -9.32
C ALA A 204 26.81 15.23 -8.93
N LEU A 205 27.98 15.61 -9.44
CA LEU A 205 29.26 14.97 -9.12
C LEU A 205 29.60 15.05 -7.62
N VAL A 206 29.30 16.18 -6.97
CA VAL A 206 29.49 16.33 -5.52
C VAL A 206 28.65 15.30 -4.75
N ASN A 207 27.39 15.13 -5.14
CA ASN A 207 26.48 14.21 -4.47
C ASN A 207 26.81 12.74 -4.76
N PHE A 208 27.16 12.37 -6.00
CA PHE A 208 27.59 11.01 -6.33
C PHE A 208 28.86 10.62 -5.56
N LYS A 209 29.85 11.51 -5.46
CA LYS A 209 31.06 11.27 -4.65
C LYS A 209 30.72 11.07 -3.18
N LYS A 210 29.75 11.84 -2.65
CA LYS A 210 29.28 11.67 -1.27
C LYS A 210 28.60 10.32 -1.07
N ALA A 211 27.70 9.92 -1.98
CA ALA A 211 27.04 8.62 -1.96
C ALA A 211 28.05 7.47 -1.98
N PHE A 212 28.99 7.47 -2.92
CA PHE A 212 30.01 6.43 -3.04
C PHE A 212 30.97 6.39 -1.84
N ALA A 213 31.28 7.53 -1.24
CA ALA A 213 32.08 7.56 -0.01
C ALA A 213 31.33 6.97 1.20
N MET A 214 30.00 7.00 1.20
CA MET A 214 29.16 6.38 2.23
C MET A 214 28.95 4.88 1.98
N ASP A 215 28.81 4.48 0.72
CA ASP A 215 28.71 3.09 0.31
C ASP A 215 29.52 2.83 -0.98
N ALA A 216 30.72 2.25 -0.80
CA ALA A 216 31.63 1.95 -1.89
C ALA A 216 31.18 0.75 -2.76
N THR A 217 30.08 0.09 -2.41
CA THR A 217 29.52 -1.01 -3.23
C THR A 217 28.61 -0.51 -4.35
N MET A 218 28.28 0.80 -4.37
CA MET A 218 27.46 1.44 -5.41
C MET A 218 28.23 1.61 -6.72
N THR A 219 28.42 0.52 -7.47
CA THR A 219 29.17 0.51 -8.74
C THR A 219 28.55 1.41 -9.81
N VAL A 220 27.21 1.48 -9.87
CA VAL A 220 26.48 2.35 -10.81
C VAL A 220 26.78 3.83 -10.51
N THR A 221 26.82 4.22 -9.24
CA THR A 221 27.22 5.58 -8.83
C THR A 221 28.67 5.88 -9.22
N LYS A 222 29.56 4.90 -9.09
CA LYS A 222 30.95 5.04 -9.52
C LYS A 222 31.06 5.27 -11.04
N GLU A 223 30.27 4.56 -11.84
CA GLU A 223 30.20 4.77 -13.30
C GLU A 223 29.70 6.19 -13.65
N LYS A 224 28.68 6.70 -12.92
CA LYS A 224 28.20 8.09 -13.08
C LYS A 224 29.32 9.11 -12.79
N ILE A 225 30.09 8.91 -11.72
CA ILE A 225 31.25 9.77 -11.37
C ILE A 225 32.26 9.78 -12.50
N ASP A 226 32.69 8.59 -12.94
CA ASP A 226 33.72 8.45 -13.97
C ASP A 226 33.26 9.03 -15.32
N GLY A 227 31.98 8.85 -15.67
CA GLY A 227 31.39 9.42 -16.88
C GLY A 227 31.39 10.95 -16.91
N ILE A 228 31.06 11.59 -15.78
CA ILE A 228 31.11 13.06 -15.65
C ILE A 228 32.56 13.57 -15.73
N GLU A 229 33.49 12.92 -15.03
CA GLU A 229 34.90 13.32 -15.00
C GLU A 229 35.60 13.14 -16.36
N ALA A 230 35.20 12.13 -17.14
CA ALA A 230 35.70 11.88 -18.48
C ALA A 230 35.12 12.84 -19.55
N GLY A 231 34.12 13.65 -19.22
CA GLY A 231 33.45 14.55 -20.17
C GLY A 231 32.67 13.80 -21.27
N ALA A 232 32.22 12.58 -21.00
CA ALA A 232 31.50 11.78 -21.99
C ALA A 232 30.17 12.46 -22.40
N PRO A 233 29.83 12.50 -23.70
CA PRO A 233 28.55 13.04 -24.15
C PRO A 233 27.40 12.17 -23.60
N GLN A 234 26.50 12.81 -22.85
CA GLN A 234 25.42 12.14 -22.16
C GLN A 234 24.33 11.71 -23.15
N GLY A 235 23.96 10.43 -23.12
CA GLY A 235 23.02 9.79 -24.05
C GLY A 235 21.61 10.37 -23.97
N LYS A 236 20.95 10.41 -25.13
CA LYS A 236 19.56 10.83 -25.33
C LYS A 236 18.55 9.92 -24.63
#